data_AF-A0A1G1JR58-F1
#
_entry.id   AF-A0A1G1JR58-F1
#
_cell.length_a   1.000
_cell.length_b   1.000
_cell.length_c   1.000
_cell.angle_alpha   90.00
_cell.angle_beta   90.00
_cell.angle_gamma   90.00
#
_symmetry.space_group_name_H-M   'P 1'
#
loop_
_entity.id
_entity.type
_entity.pdbx_description
1 polymer ?
#
loop_
_entity_poly.entity_id
_entity_poly.type
_entity_poly.pdbx_seq_one_letter_code
_entity_poly.pdbx_strand_id
1 'polypeptide(L)'
;MRRCRRCLYPENHPLGITFDDEGICSGCRVHEEKDRLDWNDREKKLVRILESYRTKTGRAHDCIIPVSGARDSYFIVHTIKNRFKLNPLLVTYNKHYNTRVGIRNLAYLRTLFGCDCLTLTVSPQIVKQITRATLENIGSMYWHCLAGQTVFPVQIAVRFKIPLIIWGVHQGCDQVGMFSHMDEVEMTRKYRKDHDLMGFEAEDLLRLHPNLKEADLNPYFYPHDKILERVGVRGIYLSNYIRWDSKKQHEDMIRLYGYEASPQERTFDTYNDVDCFHYSSLHDSLKWLKWGYGKVVDHACREIRLKRLTREEAIGLVQAFARNPFNEANLRIFLEWIGMDRAAFFSFVNKFRHSAAPDQSFDGVGNVDSARLEKKENCHFVLTSLREQVVEQGYTLLARGHVDESKESLQLAGKARS
;
A
#
# COMPACT_ATOMS: atom_id res chain seq x y z
N MET A 1 -9.93 -24.76 8.50
CA MET A 1 -9.02 -24.07 7.56
C MET A 1 -7.59 -24.32 8.01
N ARG A 2 -6.72 -24.86 7.13
CA ARG A 2 -5.31 -25.08 7.46
C ARG A 2 -4.61 -23.73 7.69
N ARG A 3 -3.73 -23.68 8.69
CA ARG A 3 -2.87 -22.52 9.00
C ARG A 3 -1.41 -22.96 9.08
N CYS A 4 -0.51 -22.02 8.84
CA CYS A 4 0.93 -22.27 8.92
C CYS A 4 1.33 -22.64 10.35
N ARG A 5 2.19 -23.66 10.49
CA ARG A 5 2.75 -24.05 11.81
C ARG A 5 3.75 -23.02 12.35
N ARG A 6 4.41 -22.26 11.47
CA ARG A 6 5.41 -21.24 11.83
C ARG A 6 4.79 -19.86 12.07
N CYS A 7 4.20 -19.26 11.03
CA CYS A 7 3.48 -17.97 11.13
C CYS A 7 1.96 -18.17 11.24
N LEU A 8 1.17 -17.11 11.18
CA LEU A 8 -0.27 -17.17 11.44
C LEU A 8 -1.14 -17.27 10.18
N TYR A 9 -0.53 -17.32 8.99
CA TYR A 9 -1.29 -17.27 7.73
C TYR A 9 -2.18 -18.50 7.50
N PRO A 10 -3.43 -18.28 7.05
CA PRO A 10 -4.34 -19.33 6.61
C PRO A 10 -4.10 -19.72 5.15
N GLU A 11 -4.64 -20.87 4.75
CA GLU A 11 -4.52 -21.37 3.36
C GLU A 11 -5.30 -20.58 2.31
N ASN A 12 -6.33 -19.84 2.72
CA ASN A 12 -7.17 -19.04 1.83
C ASN A 12 -6.62 -17.61 1.59
N HIS A 13 -5.30 -17.40 1.74
CA HIS A 13 -4.71 -16.08 1.52
C HIS A 13 -5.01 -15.58 0.08
N PRO A 14 -5.49 -14.34 -0.12
CA PRO A 14 -5.94 -13.84 -1.43
C PRO A 14 -4.88 -13.81 -2.52
N LEU A 15 -3.61 -13.63 -2.15
CA LEU A 15 -2.48 -13.71 -3.09
C LEU A 15 -2.06 -15.15 -3.44
N GLY A 16 -2.74 -16.17 -2.92
CA GLY A 16 -2.32 -17.56 -3.04
C GLY A 16 -1.16 -17.87 -2.11
N ILE A 17 -1.27 -18.97 -1.39
CA ILE A 17 -0.20 -19.46 -0.50
C ILE A 17 -0.18 -20.98 -0.55
N THR A 18 1.01 -21.58 -0.59
CA THR A 18 1.16 -23.03 -0.59
C THR A 18 1.81 -23.48 0.72
N PHE A 19 1.65 -24.77 1.04
CA PHE A 19 2.23 -25.37 2.25
C PHE A 19 3.01 -26.61 1.85
N ASP A 20 4.15 -26.81 2.49
CA ASP A 20 4.91 -28.05 2.39
C ASP A 20 4.35 -29.14 3.33
N ASP A 21 5.02 -30.29 3.30
CA ASP A 21 4.68 -31.47 4.13
C ASP A 21 4.89 -31.23 5.63
N GLU A 22 5.76 -30.28 5.99
CA GLU A 22 5.97 -29.84 7.38
C GLU A 22 4.86 -28.90 7.87
N GLY A 23 3.97 -28.43 6.98
CA GLY A 23 2.92 -27.46 7.30
C GLY A 23 3.41 -26.02 7.41
N ILE A 24 4.55 -25.72 6.79
CA ILE A 24 5.10 -24.38 6.69
C ILE A 24 4.70 -23.77 5.35
N CYS A 25 4.25 -22.52 5.38
CA CYS A 25 3.80 -21.84 4.17
C CYS A 25 4.96 -21.29 3.32
N SER A 26 4.72 -21.16 2.01
CA SER A 26 5.66 -20.59 1.02
C SER A 26 6.23 -19.24 1.46
N GLY A 27 5.43 -18.35 2.05
CA GLY A 27 5.91 -17.05 2.53
C GLY A 27 6.90 -17.15 3.69
N CYS A 28 6.82 -18.19 4.52
CA CYS A 28 7.86 -18.47 5.53
C CYS A 28 9.13 -19.00 4.88
N ARG A 29 9.04 -19.88 3.88
CA ARG A 29 10.20 -20.45 3.18
C ARG A 29 10.95 -19.39 2.37
N VAL A 30 10.25 -18.59 1.58
CA VAL A 30 10.87 -17.50 0.80
C VAL A 30 11.52 -16.46 1.72
N HIS A 31 10.95 -16.18 2.90
CA HIS A 31 11.59 -15.26 3.83
C HIS A 31 12.94 -15.78 4.38
N GLU A 32 13.12 -17.09 4.49
CA GLU A 32 14.41 -17.68 4.90
C GLU A 32 15.50 -17.45 3.85
N GLU A 33 15.15 -17.29 2.57
CA GLU A 33 16.12 -16.96 1.52
C GLU A 33 16.87 -15.68 1.87
N LYS A 34 16.20 -14.68 2.46
CA LYS A 34 16.84 -13.42 2.85
C LYS A 34 18.06 -13.63 3.76
N ASP A 35 18.05 -14.68 4.58
CA ASP A 35 19.13 -15.02 5.51
C ASP A 35 20.30 -15.75 4.81
N ARG A 36 20.12 -16.22 3.58
CA ARG A 36 21.12 -16.92 2.75
C ARG A 36 21.68 -16.06 1.62
N LEU A 37 20.95 -15.04 1.18
CA LEU A 37 21.33 -14.17 0.08
C LEU A 37 22.49 -13.24 0.46
N ASP A 38 23.45 -13.08 -0.46
CA ASP A 38 24.45 -12.03 -0.39
C ASP A 38 23.84 -10.70 -0.87
N TRP A 39 23.48 -9.85 0.10
CA TRP A 39 22.92 -8.53 -0.17
C TRP A 39 23.94 -7.55 -0.75
N ASN A 40 25.25 -7.76 -0.56
CA ASN A 40 26.27 -6.90 -1.15
C ASN A 40 26.38 -7.16 -2.66
N ASP A 41 26.32 -8.43 -3.10
CA ASP A 41 26.28 -8.74 -4.54
C ASP A 41 25.01 -8.18 -5.20
N ARG A 42 23.87 -8.32 -4.53
CA ARG A 42 22.59 -7.76 -4.98
C ARG A 42 22.62 -6.23 -5.07
N GLU A 43 23.25 -5.55 -4.11
CA GLU A 43 23.46 -4.11 -4.20
C GLU A 43 24.36 -3.73 -5.39
N LYS A 44 25.43 -4.50 -5.68
CA LYS A 44 26.24 -4.29 -6.89
C LYS A 44 25.44 -4.48 -8.19
N LYS A 45 24.51 -5.43 -8.23
CA LYS A 45 23.56 -5.57 -9.36
C LYS A 45 22.69 -4.31 -9.51
N LEU A 46 22.14 -3.81 -8.40
CA LEU A 46 21.35 -2.57 -8.41
C LEU A 46 22.17 -1.39 -8.93
N VAL A 47 23.42 -1.21 -8.47
CA VAL A 47 24.31 -0.15 -8.97
C VAL A 47 24.45 -0.24 -10.49
N ARG A 48 24.73 -1.43 -11.04
CA ARG A 48 24.84 -1.61 -12.51
C ARG A 48 23.56 -1.22 -13.25
N ILE A 49 22.40 -1.59 -12.70
CA ILE A 49 21.10 -1.21 -13.27
C ILE A 49 20.94 0.32 -13.22
N LEU A 50 21.10 0.93 -12.05
CA LEU A 50 20.90 2.37 -11.87
C LEU A 50 21.84 3.21 -12.75
N GLU A 51 23.10 2.82 -12.88
CA GLU A 51 24.07 3.52 -13.74
C GLU A 51 23.68 3.47 -15.23
N SER A 52 23.00 2.41 -15.67
CA SER A 52 22.51 2.33 -17.06
C SER A 52 21.39 3.33 -17.38
N TYR A 53 20.68 3.84 -16.36
CA TYR A 53 19.60 4.81 -16.50
C TYR A 53 19.99 6.24 -16.12
N ARG A 54 21.20 6.44 -15.58
CA ARG A 54 21.68 7.75 -15.18
C ARG A 54 21.80 8.67 -16.40
N THR A 55 21.15 9.81 -16.33
CA THR A 55 21.20 10.83 -17.37
C THR A 55 22.54 11.55 -17.33
N LYS A 56 23.20 11.68 -18.49
CA LYS A 56 24.53 12.31 -18.58
C LYS A 56 24.47 13.84 -18.55
N THR A 57 23.34 14.42 -18.96
CA THR A 57 23.17 15.86 -19.13
C THR A 57 22.51 16.53 -17.93
N GLY A 58 21.95 15.75 -16.99
CA GLY A 58 21.18 16.26 -15.84
C GLY A 58 19.88 16.97 -16.20
N ARG A 59 19.50 17.03 -17.49
CA ARG A 59 18.30 17.74 -17.97
C ARG A 59 17.01 16.93 -17.85
N ALA A 60 17.12 15.63 -17.60
CA ALA A 60 15.99 14.72 -17.44
C ALA A 60 16.09 14.00 -16.09
N HIS A 61 14.98 13.45 -15.63
CA HIS A 61 14.97 12.58 -14.46
C HIS A 61 15.52 11.20 -14.83
N ASP A 62 16.28 10.60 -13.91
CA ASP A 62 16.88 9.28 -14.11
C ASP A 62 15.85 8.15 -13.91
N CYS A 63 14.85 8.39 -13.07
CA CYS A 63 13.83 7.41 -12.73
C CYS A 63 12.56 8.07 -12.17
N ILE A 64 11.49 7.29 -12.06
CA ILE A 64 10.27 7.65 -11.35
C ILE A 64 10.19 6.89 -10.03
N ILE A 65 9.79 7.60 -8.97
CA ILE A 65 9.49 6.99 -7.67
C ILE A 65 8.04 7.30 -7.30
N PRO A 66 7.17 6.29 -7.23
CA PRO A 66 5.83 6.41 -6.68
C PRO A 66 5.90 6.68 -5.18
N VAL A 67 5.22 7.72 -4.70
CA VAL A 67 5.23 8.09 -3.27
C VAL A 67 3.83 8.42 -2.75
N SER A 68 3.58 8.14 -1.47
CA SER A 68 2.38 8.61 -0.77
C SER A 68 2.68 9.42 0.50
N GLY A 69 3.95 9.48 0.90
CA GLY A 69 4.35 10.05 2.19
C GLY A 69 4.14 9.08 3.37
N ALA A 70 3.62 7.87 3.14
CA ALA A 70 3.64 6.78 4.10
C ALA A 70 4.35 5.56 3.53
N ARG A 71 4.33 4.46 4.30
CA ARG A 71 5.06 3.23 4.00
C ARG A 71 6.55 3.56 3.77
N ASP A 72 7.18 2.80 2.90
CA ASP A 72 8.57 2.89 2.49
C ASP A 72 8.93 4.13 1.62
N SER A 73 8.02 5.08 1.38
CA SER A 73 8.27 6.23 0.50
C SER A 73 9.56 7.00 0.85
N TYR A 74 9.76 7.34 2.13
CA TYR A 74 10.96 8.06 2.58
C TYR A 74 12.23 7.23 2.34
N PHE A 75 12.16 5.92 2.63
CA PHE A 75 13.30 5.03 2.49
C PHE A 75 13.71 4.84 1.02
N ILE A 76 12.73 4.67 0.12
CA ILE A 76 13.00 4.57 -1.32
C ILE A 76 13.67 5.85 -1.83
N VAL A 77 13.09 7.01 -1.53
CA VAL A 77 13.62 8.30 -2.00
C VAL A 77 15.01 8.56 -1.41
N HIS A 78 15.21 8.36 -0.11
CA HIS A 78 16.52 8.46 0.51
C HIS A 78 17.55 7.54 -0.18
N THR A 79 17.18 6.29 -0.42
CA THR A 79 18.08 5.31 -1.02
C THR A 79 18.47 5.74 -2.44
N ILE A 80 17.52 6.07 -3.29
CA ILE A 80 17.81 6.43 -4.69
C ILE A 80 18.47 7.81 -4.81
N LYS A 81 17.95 8.83 -4.14
CA LYS A 81 18.43 10.22 -4.24
C LYS A 81 19.72 10.43 -3.44
N ASN A 82 19.78 9.97 -2.19
CA ASN A 82 20.88 10.33 -1.29
C ASN A 82 21.99 9.28 -1.24
N ARG A 83 21.67 7.98 -1.31
CA ARG A 83 22.71 6.94 -1.36
C ARG A 83 23.25 6.73 -2.78
N PHE A 84 22.35 6.52 -3.76
CA PHE A 84 22.76 6.27 -5.15
C PHE A 84 22.88 7.52 -6.02
N LYS A 85 22.52 8.71 -5.50
CA LYS A 85 22.72 10.00 -6.20
C LYS A 85 21.98 10.12 -7.53
N LEU A 86 20.84 9.46 -7.71
CA LEU A 86 19.99 9.65 -8.89
C LEU A 86 19.09 10.88 -8.71
N ASN A 87 18.53 11.38 -9.81
CA ASN A 87 17.55 12.45 -9.85
C ASN A 87 16.14 11.89 -10.16
N PRO A 88 15.35 11.50 -9.15
CA PRO A 88 14.03 10.94 -9.38
C PRO A 88 12.96 12.01 -9.64
N LEU A 89 11.98 11.67 -10.47
CA LEU A 89 10.68 12.33 -10.51
C LEU A 89 9.74 11.61 -9.53
N LEU A 90 9.23 12.33 -8.53
CA LEU A 90 8.23 11.77 -7.62
C LEU A 90 6.86 11.81 -8.29
N VAL A 91 6.11 10.72 -8.13
CA VAL A 91 4.75 10.62 -8.68
C VAL A 91 3.81 10.17 -7.58
N THR A 92 2.72 10.89 -7.39
CA THR A 92 1.74 10.60 -6.33
C THR A 92 0.32 10.64 -6.88
N TYR A 93 -0.48 9.68 -6.44
CA TYR A 93 -1.92 9.62 -6.71
C TYR A 93 -2.67 9.86 -5.41
N ASN A 94 -3.60 10.82 -5.44
CA ASN A 94 -4.39 11.20 -4.28
C ASN A 94 -5.49 10.16 -4.01
N LYS A 95 -5.43 9.52 -2.84
CA LYS A 95 -6.37 8.48 -2.40
C LYS A 95 -7.74 9.03 -1.96
N HIS A 96 -7.90 10.35 -1.82
CA HIS A 96 -9.06 11.02 -1.19
C HIS A 96 -9.29 10.74 0.30
N TYR A 97 -8.67 9.69 0.86
CA TYR A 97 -8.81 9.27 2.26
C TYR A 97 -7.66 9.76 3.15
N ASN A 98 -7.05 10.89 2.83
CA ASN A 98 -5.79 11.30 3.45
C ASN A 98 -5.96 11.73 4.91
N THR A 99 -5.04 11.35 5.79
CA THR A 99 -4.96 11.88 7.15
C THR A 99 -4.12 13.16 7.20
N ARG A 100 -4.26 13.95 8.28
CA ARG A 100 -3.39 15.11 8.52
C ARG A 100 -1.91 14.72 8.63
N VAL A 101 -1.61 13.55 9.20
CA VAL A 101 -0.25 13.00 9.30
C VAL A 101 0.30 12.68 7.91
N GLY A 102 -0.47 11.98 7.07
CA GLY A 102 -0.09 11.67 5.69
C GLY A 102 0.20 12.89 4.84
N ILE A 103 -0.68 13.89 4.91
CA ILE A 103 -0.51 15.16 4.19
C ILE A 103 0.80 15.84 4.61
N ARG A 104 1.11 15.89 5.91
CA ARG A 104 2.37 16.44 6.40
C ARG A 104 3.56 15.63 5.93
N ASN A 105 3.57 14.32 6.15
CA ASN A 105 4.68 13.47 5.72
C ASN A 105 4.96 13.59 4.21
N LEU A 106 3.93 13.59 3.36
CA LEU A 106 4.13 13.80 1.91
C LEU A 106 4.68 15.21 1.61
N ALA A 107 4.19 16.23 2.29
CA ALA A 107 4.66 17.60 2.12
C ALA A 107 6.12 17.78 2.56
N TYR A 108 6.53 17.16 3.66
CA TYR A 108 7.92 17.17 4.12
C TYR A 108 8.81 16.34 3.21
N LEU A 109 8.39 15.16 2.77
CA LEU A 109 9.15 14.30 1.86
C LEU A 109 9.61 15.10 0.63
N ARG A 110 8.68 15.73 -0.10
CA ARG A 110 9.03 16.48 -1.32
C ARG A 110 9.99 17.65 -1.05
N THR A 111 9.81 18.35 0.06
CA THR A 111 10.61 19.53 0.41
C THR A 111 12.01 19.13 0.91
N LEU A 112 12.10 18.12 1.77
CA LEU A 112 13.36 17.66 2.35
C LEU A 112 14.30 17.06 1.31
N PHE A 113 13.77 16.29 0.36
CA PHE A 113 14.57 15.68 -0.71
C PHE A 113 14.75 16.59 -1.93
N GLY A 114 14.04 17.72 -2.00
CA GLY A 114 14.13 18.68 -3.11
C GLY A 114 13.86 18.04 -4.47
N CYS A 115 12.91 17.12 -4.55
CA CYS A 115 12.57 16.40 -5.78
C CYS A 115 11.29 16.96 -6.39
N ASP A 116 11.27 17.07 -7.74
CA ASP A 116 10.05 17.39 -8.46
C ASP A 116 8.97 16.32 -8.20
N CYS A 117 7.72 16.76 -8.10
CA CYS A 117 6.62 15.88 -7.72
C CYS A 117 5.36 16.18 -8.54
N LEU A 118 4.86 15.16 -9.25
CA LEU A 118 3.59 15.22 -9.96
C LEU A 118 2.49 14.55 -9.14
N THR A 119 1.38 15.26 -8.94
CA THR A 119 0.21 14.74 -8.23
C THR A 119 -0.98 14.60 -9.17
N LEU A 120 -1.60 13.43 -9.20
CA LEU A 120 -2.90 13.22 -9.83
C LEU A 120 -4.00 13.19 -8.75
N THR A 121 -4.95 14.12 -8.84
CA THR A 121 -6.19 14.09 -8.07
C THR A 121 -7.35 13.95 -9.05
N VAL A 122 -8.05 12.82 -8.99
CA VAL A 122 -9.23 12.57 -9.82
C VAL A 122 -10.43 13.29 -9.21
N SER A 123 -11.41 13.71 -10.02
CA SER A 123 -12.62 14.34 -9.51
C SER A 123 -13.29 13.49 -8.41
N PRO A 124 -13.62 14.06 -7.23
CA PRO A 124 -14.29 13.32 -6.17
C PRO A 124 -15.58 12.64 -6.62
N GLN A 125 -16.32 13.21 -7.58
CA GLN A 125 -17.55 12.57 -8.06
C GLN A 125 -17.27 11.32 -8.90
N ILE A 126 -16.26 11.37 -9.76
CA ILE A 126 -15.80 10.21 -10.54
C ILE A 126 -15.31 9.12 -9.58
N VAL A 127 -14.48 9.47 -8.60
CA VAL A 127 -13.97 8.51 -7.61
C VAL A 127 -15.12 7.86 -6.83
N LYS A 128 -16.10 8.64 -6.35
CA LYS A 128 -17.27 8.08 -5.65
C LYS A 128 -18.09 7.12 -6.53
N GLN A 129 -18.27 7.44 -7.82
CA GLN A 129 -18.97 6.55 -8.75
C GLN A 129 -18.22 5.23 -8.94
N ILE A 130 -16.91 5.29 -9.16
CA ILE A 130 -16.05 4.11 -9.27
C ILE A 130 -16.08 3.31 -7.98
N THR A 131 -15.92 3.95 -6.81
CA THR A 131 -15.95 3.27 -5.52
C THR A 131 -17.29 2.57 -5.28
N ARG A 132 -18.43 3.17 -5.67
CA ARG A 132 -19.74 2.48 -5.59
C ARG A 132 -19.76 1.24 -6.47
N ALA A 133 -19.35 1.37 -7.73
CA ALA A 133 -19.31 0.27 -8.68
C ALA A 133 -18.41 -0.89 -8.20
N THR A 134 -17.22 -0.58 -7.69
CA THR A 134 -16.26 -1.59 -7.21
C THR A 134 -16.66 -2.16 -5.84
N LEU A 135 -17.36 -1.41 -5.00
CA LEU A 135 -17.93 -1.94 -3.78
C LEU A 135 -19.05 -2.95 -4.08
N GLU A 136 -19.93 -2.63 -5.03
CA GLU A 136 -21.04 -3.50 -5.42
C GLU A 136 -20.60 -4.79 -6.10
N ASN A 137 -19.65 -4.71 -7.04
CA ASN A 137 -19.29 -5.83 -7.92
C ASN A 137 -18.04 -6.59 -7.49
N ILE A 138 -17.16 -5.95 -6.70
CA ILE A 138 -15.87 -6.53 -6.28
C ILE A 138 -15.77 -6.55 -4.75
N GLY A 139 -16.65 -5.86 -4.02
CA GLY A 139 -16.57 -5.70 -2.57
C GLY A 139 -15.38 -4.86 -2.12
N SER A 140 -14.86 -3.98 -2.97
CA SER A 140 -13.66 -3.19 -2.69
C SER A 140 -13.92 -1.69 -2.73
N MET A 141 -13.76 -1.04 -1.58
CA MET A 141 -13.73 0.42 -1.50
C MET A 141 -12.41 1.03 -1.99
N TYR A 142 -11.36 0.22 -2.14
CA TYR A 142 -9.98 0.69 -2.29
C TYR A 142 -9.42 0.46 -3.71
N TRP A 143 -10.23 -0.08 -4.63
CA TRP A 143 -9.81 -0.39 -6.01
C TRP A 143 -9.22 0.83 -6.70
N HIS A 144 -9.85 2.02 -6.62
CA HIS A 144 -9.35 3.22 -7.29
C HIS A 144 -7.98 3.66 -6.74
N CYS A 145 -7.73 3.46 -5.44
CA CYS A 145 -6.44 3.76 -4.83
C CYS A 145 -5.35 2.85 -5.41
N LEU A 146 -5.60 1.54 -5.46
CA LEU A 146 -4.67 0.56 -6.03
C LEU A 146 -4.45 0.80 -7.52
N ALA A 147 -5.52 0.99 -8.28
CA ALA A 147 -5.47 1.21 -9.72
C ALA A 147 -4.71 2.49 -10.07
N GLY A 148 -5.03 3.61 -9.42
CA GLY A 148 -4.42 4.91 -9.66
C GLY A 148 -2.94 4.95 -9.27
N GLN A 149 -2.60 4.42 -8.09
CA GLN A 149 -1.21 4.43 -7.60
C GLN A 149 -0.26 3.55 -8.44
N THR A 150 -0.78 2.48 -9.03
CA THR A 150 0.04 1.55 -9.83
C THR A 150 0.13 1.95 -11.30
N VAL A 151 -0.88 2.65 -11.85
CA VAL A 151 -0.89 3.05 -13.27
C VAL A 151 -0.32 4.43 -13.52
N PHE A 152 -0.54 5.39 -12.62
CA PHE A 152 -0.12 6.77 -12.85
C PHE A 152 1.39 6.90 -13.04
N PRO A 153 2.26 6.23 -12.24
CA PRO A 153 3.70 6.22 -12.50
C PRO A 153 4.07 5.67 -13.90
N VAL A 154 3.35 4.66 -14.38
CA VAL A 154 3.59 4.07 -15.72
C VAL A 154 3.16 5.03 -16.82
N GLN A 155 2.03 5.74 -16.64
CA GLN A 155 1.60 6.79 -17.56
C GLN A 155 2.61 7.95 -17.61
N ILE A 156 3.16 8.36 -16.47
CA ILE A 156 4.21 9.39 -16.40
C ILE A 156 5.51 8.90 -17.06
N ALA A 157 5.91 7.65 -16.84
CA ALA A 157 7.07 7.03 -17.49
C ALA A 157 6.97 7.12 -19.01
N VAL A 158 5.81 6.77 -19.56
CA VAL A 158 5.53 6.89 -20.99
C VAL A 158 5.53 8.35 -21.47
N ARG A 159 4.82 9.22 -20.75
CA ARG A 159 4.60 10.62 -21.17
C ARG A 159 5.89 11.44 -21.19
N PHE A 160 6.73 11.25 -20.18
CA PHE A 160 8.01 11.96 -20.03
C PHE A 160 9.20 11.16 -20.58
N LYS A 161 8.96 9.95 -21.10
CA LYS A 161 9.99 9.04 -21.60
C LYS A 161 11.08 8.75 -20.55
N ILE A 162 10.65 8.49 -19.32
CA ILE A 162 11.52 8.10 -18.20
C ILE A 162 11.32 6.58 -17.99
N PRO A 163 12.21 5.74 -18.53
CA PRO A 163 11.95 4.30 -18.64
C PRO A 163 12.01 3.55 -17.30
N LEU A 164 12.76 4.04 -16.31
CA LEU A 164 12.92 3.33 -15.04
C LEU A 164 11.91 3.80 -13.99
N ILE A 165 11.16 2.88 -13.42
CA ILE A 165 10.33 3.08 -12.23
C ILE A 165 10.91 2.26 -11.07
N ILE A 166 11.08 2.90 -9.92
CA ILE A 166 11.55 2.25 -8.70
C ILE A 166 10.39 2.05 -7.73
N TRP A 167 10.03 0.80 -7.48
CA TRP A 167 9.07 0.39 -6.46
C TRP A 167 9.79 -0.07 -5.19
N GLY A 168 9.07 -0.11 -4.07
CA GLY A 168 9.60 -0.60 -2.80
C GLY A 168 9.69 -2.12 -2.72
N VAL A 169 8.68 -2.73 -2.09
CA VAL A 169 8.59 -4.18 -1.90
C VAL A 169 7.55 -4.82 -2.81
N HIS A 170 7.91 -5.97 -3.38
CA HIS A 170 6.97 -6.82 -4.10
C HIS A 170 6.13 -7.65 -3.12
N GLN A 171 4.84 -7.34 -2.97
CA GLN A 171 3.99 -7.94 -1.95
C GLN A 171 3.84 -9.47 -2.08
N GLY A 172 3.74 -10.00 -3.30
CA GLY A 172 3.61 -11.44 -3.53
C GLY A 172 4.84 -12.23 -3.09
N CYS A 173 6.03 -11.63 -3.25
CA CYS A 173 7.29 -12.23 -2.81
C CYS A 173 7.40 -12.17 -1.28
N ASP A 174 7.18 -10.99 -0.70
CA ASP A 174 7.45 -10.75 0.73
C ASP A 174 6.38 -11.34 1.68
N GLN A 175 5.10 -11.32 1.28
CA GLN A 175 4.00 -11.79 2.12
C GLN A 175 3.77 -13.29 1.99
N VAL A 176 3.63 -13.79 0.76
CA VAL A 176 3.19 -15.18 0.52
C VAL A 176 4.21 -16.05 -0.17
N GLY A 177 5.38 -15.52 -0.55
CA GLY A 177 6.39 -16.31 -1.25
C GLY A 177 5.86 -16.86 -2.58
N MET A 178 5.07 -16.07 -3.31
CA MET A 178 4.59 -16.40 -4.65
C MET A 178 5.75 -16.57 -5.63
N PHE A 179 6.82 -15.83 -5.40
CA PHE A 179 8.08 -15.89 -6.16
C PHE A 179 9.24 -15.99 -5.17
N SER A 180 10.34 -16.58 -5.61
CA SER A 180 11.60 -16.54 -4.90
C SER A 180 12.23 -15.14 -5.04
N HIS A 181 13.03 -14.72 -4.06
CA HIS A 181 13.88 -13.54 -4.21
C HIS A 181 14.94 -13.73 -5.33
N MET A 182 15.20 -14.97 -5.74
CA MET A 182 16.08 -15.30 -6.88
C MET A 182 15.46 -15.01 -8.24
N ASP A 183 14.14 -14.95 -8.33
CA ASP A 183 13.43 -14.68 -9.59
C ASP A 183 13.56 -13.20 -10.02
N GLU A 184 13.95 -12.32 -9.10
CA GLU A 184 14.15 -10.88 -9.33
C GLU A 184 12.95 -10.22 -10.04
N VAL A 185 11.72 -10.63 -9.68
CA VAL A 185 10.49 -10.22 -10.36
C VAL A 185 10.34 -8.71 -10.49
N GLU A 186 9.85 -8.26 -11.63
CA GLU A 186 9.57 -6.86 -11.95
C GLU A 186 8.07 -6.62 -12.09
N MET A 187 7.68 -5.35 -12.03
CA MET A 187 6.28 -4.95 -12.19
C MET A 187 5.78 -5.36 -13.58
N THR A 188 4.65 -6.07 -13.62
CA THR A 188 3.96 -6.42 -14.87
C THR A 188 2.49 -6.02 -14.80
N ARG A 189 1.91 -5.67 -15.96
CA ARG A 189 0.46 -5.44 -16.08
C ARG A 189 -0.33 -6.68 -15.60
N LYS A 190 0.17 -7.88 -15.89
CA LYS A 190 -0.46 -9.14 -15.49
C LYS A 190 -0.55 -9.27 -13.97
N TYR A 191 0.57 -9.12 -13.25
CA TYR A 191 0.56 -9.19 -11.79
C TYR A 191 -0.38 -8.14 -11.18
N ARG A 192 -0.32 -6.90 -11.70
CA ARG A 192 -1.23 -5.82 -11.30
C ARG A 192 -2.70 -6.22 -11.47
N LYS A 193 -3.09 -6.72 -12.64
CA LYS A 193 -4.48 -7.14 -12.90
C LYS A 193 -4.89 -8.27 -11.97
N ASP A 194 -4.13 -9.36 -11.96
CA ASP A 194 -4.52 -10.61 -11.33
C ASP A 194 -4.53 -10.51 -9.79
N HIS A 195 -3.61 -9.71 -9.21
CA HIS A 195 -3.41 -9.67 -7.77
C HIS A 195 -3.73 -8.31 -7.14
N ASP A 196 -3.20 -7.21 -7.68
CA ASP A 196 -3.42 -5.88 -7.08
C ASP A 196 -4.85 -5.39 -7.28
N LEU A 197 -5.44 -5.69 -8.44
CA LEU A 197 -6.76 -5.22 -8.84
C LEU A 197 -7.86 -6.28 -8.78
N MET A 198 -7.61 -7.39 -8.07
CA MET A 198 -8.59 -8.45 -7.84
C MET A 198 -9.17 -9.01 -9.15
N GLY A 199 -8.39 -9.00 -10.24
CA GLY A 199 -8.79 -9.46 -11.57
C GLY A 199 -9.48 -8.43 -12.47
N PHE A 200 -9.69 -7.19 -12.01
CA PHE A 200 -10.48 -6.18 -12.75
C PHE A 200 -9.65 -4.94 -13.10
N GLU A 201 -9.45 -4.69 -14.40
CA GLU A 201 -8.90 -3.42 -14.89
C GLU A 201 -10.00 -2.41 -15.26
N ALA A 202 -9.60 -1.22 -15.69
CA ALA A 202 -10.53 -0.16 -16.08
C ALA A 202 -11.49 -0.63 -17.20
N GLU A 203 -10.99 -1.38 -18.17
CA GLU A 203 -11.75 -1.98 -19.26
C GLU A 203 -12.84 -2.94 -18.75
N ASP A 204 -12.56 -3.67 -17.66
CA ASP A 204 -13.52 -4.61 -17.06
C ASP A 204 -14.63 -3.85 -16.32
N LEU A 205 -14.31 -2.73 -15.65
CA LEU A 205 -15.31 -1.90 -14.96
C LEU A 205 -16.34 -1.27 -15.90
N LEU A 206 -15.94 -0.92 -17.13
CA LEU A 206 -16.88 -0.43 -18.16
C LEU A 206 -17.99 -1.43 -18.47
N ARG A 207 -17.67 -2.73 -18.41
CA ARG A 207 -18.64 -3.80 -18.69
C ARG A 207 -19.56 -4.06 -17.50
N LEU A 208 -19.07 -3.84 -16.28
CA LEU A 208 -19.79 -4.14 -15.04
C LEU A 208 -20.74 -3.04 -14.61
N HIS A 209 -20.58 -1.81 -15.10
CA HIS A 209 -21.36 -0.69 -14.60
C HIS A 209 -21.81 0.27 -15.72
N PRO A 210 -23.09 0.22 -16.15
CA PRO A 210 -23.57 0.97 -17.32
C PRO A 210 -23.51 2.49 -17.16
N ASN A 211 -23.37 2.99 -15.93
CA ASN A 211 -23.25 4.43 -15.65
C ASN A 211 -21.80 4.94 -15.70
N LEU A 212 -20.79 4.07 -15.77
CA LEU A 212 -19.39 4.49 -15.93
C LEU A 212 -19.09 4.68 -17.41
N LYS A 213 -18.55 5.85 -17.76
CA LYS A 213 -18.09 6.13 -19.13
C LYS A 213 -16.59 5.92 -19.21
N GLU A 214 -16.10 5.67 -20.42
CA GLU A 214 -14.66 5.56 -20.70
C GLU A 214 -13.90 6.80 -20.20
N ALA A 215 -14.46 7.99 -20.40
CA ALA A 215 -13.90 9.25 -19.92
C ALA A 215 -13.70 9.29 -18.40
N ASP A 216 -14.57 8.65 -17.61
CA ASP A 216 -14.47 8.58 -16.15
C ASP A 216 -13.30 7.68 -15.71
N LEU A 217 -12.98 6.70 -16.55
CA LEU A 217 -11.94 5.69 -16.29
C LEU A 217 -10.59 6.00 -16.96
N ASN A 218 -10.51 7.05 -17.77
CA ASN A 218 -9.28 7.53 -18.40
C ASN A 218 -8.05 7.57 -17.47
N PRO A 219 -8.15 8.05 -16.21
CA PRO A 219 -7.01 8.05 -15.29
C PRO A 219 -6.47 6.66 -14.93
N TYR A 220 -7.24 5.59 -15.17
CA TYR A 220 -6.95 4.23 -14.71
C TYR A 220 -6.54 3.25 -15.82
N PHE A 221 -6.63 3.66 -17.10
CA PHE A 221 -6.18 2.82 -18.21
C PHE A 221 -4.67 2.64 -18.20
N TYR A 222 -4.26 1.39 -18.32
CA TYR A 222 -2.85 1.03 -18.44
C TYR A 222 -2.35 1.39 -19.85
N PRO A 223 -1.16 1.99 -20.01
CA PRO A 223 -0.62 2.26 -21.34
C PRO A 223 -0.50 0.98 -22.17
N HIS A 224 -0.74 1.09 -23.47
CA HIS A 224 -0.66 -0.04 -24.39
C HIS A 224 0.78 -0.59 -24.49
N ASP A 225 0.93 -1.91 -24.57
CA ASP A 225 2.23 -2.62 -24.58
C ASP A 225 3.22 -2.09 -25.62
N LYS A 226 2.79 -1.88 -26.87
CA LYS A 226 3.59 -1.23 -27.94
C LYS A 226 4.23 0.11 -27.52
N ILE A 227 3.56 0.89 -26.69
CA ILE A 227 4.09 2.18 -26.21
C ILE A 227 5.10 1.95 -25.09
N LEU A 228 4.82 0.99 -24.19
CA LEU A 228 5.73 0.60 -23.12
C LEU A 228 7.04 0.06 -23.68
N GLU A 229 6.96 -0.82 -24.69
CA GLU A 229 8.11 -1.38 -25.40
C GLU A 229 8.93 -0.29 -26.08
N ARG A 230 8.28 0.62 -26.81
CA ARG A 230 8.97 1.73 -27.50
C ARG A 230 9.73 2.65 -26.54
N VAL A 231 9.20 2.89 -25.34
CA VAL A 231 9.88 3.70 -24.31
C VAL A 231 10.89 2.87 -23.52
N GLY A 232 10.71 1.54 -23.45
CA GLY A 232 11.51 0.64 -22.62
C GLY A 232 11.15 0.74 -21.14
N VAL A 233 9.87 0.93 -20.81
CA VAL A 233 9.44 1.11 -19.41
C VAL A 233 9.66 -0.19 -18.62
N ARG A 234 10.39 -0.09 -17.51
CA ARG A 234 10.66 -1.17 -16.56
C ARG A 234 10.41 -0.70 -15.14
N GLY A 235 9.74 -1.53 -14.34
CA GLY A 235 9.50 -1.26 -12.93
C GLY A 235 10.21 -2.27 -12.05
N ILE A 236 11.30 -1.87 -11.41
CA ILE A 236 12.07 -2.75 -10.52
C ILE A 236 11.64 -2.57 -9.06
N TYR A 237 11.71 -3.61 -8.25
CA TYR A 237 11.49 -3.54 -6.80
C TYR A 237 12.82 -3.48 -6.06
N LEU A 238 12.98 -2.49 -5.17
CA LEU A 238 14.17 -2.40 -4.31
C LEU A 238 14.33 -3.61 -3.40
N SER A 239 13.25 -4.28 -3.03
CA SER A 239 13.30 -5.52 -2.25
C SER A 239 14.05 -6.67 -2.95
N ASN A 240 14.28 -6.61 -4.26
CA ASN A 240 15.12 -7.59 -4.97
C ASN A 240 16.61 -7.38 -4.67
N TYR A 241 16.99 -6.17 -4.28
CA TYR A 241 18.39 -5.75 -4.21
C TYR A 241 18.86 -5.36 -2.81
N ILE A 242 17.93 -4.99 -1.94
CA ILE A 242 18.19 -4.56 -0.57
C ILE A 242 17.36 -5.42 0.36
N ARG A 243 17.97 -5.90 1.46
CA ARG A 243 17.26 -6.68 2.47
C ARG A 243 16.11 -5.86 3.03
N TRP A 244 14.90 -6.29 2.73
CA TRP A 244 13.71 -5.55 3.13
C TRP A 244 13.30 -5.83 4.57
N ASP A 245 13.20 -4.76 5.36
CA ASP A 245 12.76 -4.76 6.75
C ASP A 245 12.05 -3.44 7.05
N SER A 246 10.72 -3.45 6.92
CA SER A 246 9.92 -2.24 6.97
C SER A 246 10.04 -1.49 8.30
N LYS A 247 10.16 -2.18 9.44
CA LYS A 247 10.29 -1.52 10.75
C LYS A 247 11.60 -0.75 10.82
N LYS A 248 12.73 -1.41 10.51
CA LYS A 248 14.06 -0.79 10.52
C LYS A 248 14.12 0.40 9.57
N GLN A 249 13.59 0.24 8.36
CA GLN A 249 13.56 1.29 7.34
C GLN A 249 12.78 2.52 7.83
N HIS A 250 11.60 2.34 8.46
CA HIS A 250 10.86 3.47 9.02
C HIS A 250 11.61 4.12 10.18
N GLU A 251 12.20 3.36 11.10
CA GLU A 251 12.94 3.91 12.24
C GLU A 251 14.16 4.73 11.81
N ASP A 252 14.84 4.30 10.75
CA ASP A 252 15.90 5.09 10.12
C ASP A 252 15.36 6.40 9.54
N MET A 253 14.18 6.38 8.90
CA MET A 253 13.56 7.59 8.34
C MET A 253 12.95 8.51 9.41
N ILE A 254 12.47 7.97 10.53
CA ILE A 254 12.08 8.74 11.71
C ILE A 254 13.31 9.51 12.24
N ARG A 255 14.43 8.82 12.43
CA ARG A 255 15.66 9.42 12.95
C ARG A 255 16.27 10.46 12.01
N LEU A 256 16.29 10.19 10.70
CA LEU A 256 16.94 11.06 9.72
C LEU A 256 16.07 12.24 9.27
N TYR A 257 14.75 12.06 9.20
CA TYR A 257 13.85 13.01 8.55
C TYR A 257 12.62 13.40 9.37
N GLY A 258 12.47 12.86 10.59
CA GLY A 258 11.30 13.10 11.42
C GLY A 258 10.02 12.61 10.75
N TYR A 259 10.04 11.43 10.14
CA TYR A 259 8.81 10.77 9.69
C TYR A 259 7.80 10.68 10.85
N GLU A 260 6.55 11.09 10.63
CA GLU A 260 5.53 11.04 11.68
C GLU A 260 4.81 9.68 11.67
N ALA A 261 4.89 8.97 12.80
CA ALA A 261 4.12 7.77 13.09
C ALA A 261 2.76 8.12 13.72
N SER A 262 1.79 7.21 13.63
CA SER A 262 0.46 7.38 14.22
C SER A 262 -0.15 6.05 14.65
N PRO A 263 -0.92 6.00 15.75
CA PRO A 263 -1.68 4.80 16.11
C PRO A 263 -2.63 4.40 14.99
N GLN A 264 -2.78 3.10 14.79
CA GLN A 264 -3.71 2.54 13.81
C GLN A 264 -4.69 1.61 14.49
N GLU A 265 -5.92 1.60 13.99
CA GLU A 265 -7.02 0.93 14.68
C GLU A 265 -6.88 -0.59 14.67
N ARG A 266 -6.51 -1.18 13.54
CA ARG A 266 -6.55 -2.63 13.33
C ARG A 266 -5.18 -3.28 13.23
N THR A 267 -4.14 -2.61 13.74
CA THR A 267 -2.78 -3.17 13.79
C THR A 267 -1.88 -2.47 14.80
N PHE A 268 -0.92 -3.21 15.35
CA PHE A 268 0.14 -2.68 16.24
C PHE A 268 1.26 -1.91 15.53
N ASP A 269 1.31 -1.95 14.20
CA ASP A 269 2.28 -1.18 13.41
C ASP A 269 1.82 0.27 13.38
N THR A 270 2.64 1.21 13.85
CA THR A 270 2.29 2.64 13.90
C THR A 270 2.90 3.43 12.75
N TYR A 271 3.52 2.76 11.78
CA TYR A 271 4.31 3.39 10.72
C TYR A 271 3.62 3.28 9.36
N ASN A 272 3.21 2.08 8.95
CA ASN A 272 2.68 1.83 7.61
C ASN A 272 1.29 2.44 7.42
N ASP A 273 0.98 3.03 6.26
CA ASP A 273 -0.38 3.49 5.91
C ASP A 273 -1.01 4.55 6.83
N VAL A 274 -0.22 5.24 7.66
CA VAL A 274 -0.68 6.38 8.46
C VAL A 274 -1.23 7.52 7.62
N ASP A 275 -1.02 7.50 6.30
CA ASP A 275 -1.57 8.45 5.34
C ASP A 275 -3.05 8.25 5.04
N CYS A 276 -3.68 7.15 5.47
CA CYS A 276 -5.04 6.81 5.05
C CYS A 276 -5.99 6.52 6.21
N PHE A 277 -7.11 7.24 6.29
CA PHE A 277 -8.18 6.99 7.28
C PHE A 277 -8.74 5.57 7.21
N HIS A 278 -8.83 5.00 6.01
CA HIS A 278 -9.59 3.76 5.80
C HIS A 278 -8.73 2.52 5.59
N TYR A 279 -7.42 2.63 5.30
CA TYR A 279 -6.61 1.46 4.93
C TYR A 279 -6.53 0.43 6.07
N SER A 280 -6.13 0.88 7.26
CA SER A 280 -6.05 0.04 8.47
C SER A 280 -7.31 0.15 9.35
N SER A 281 -8.44 0.51 8.74
CA SER A 281 -9.78 0.56 9.36
C SER A 281 -10.76 -0.11 8.39
N LEU A 282 -11.71 0.62 7.81
CA LEU A 282 -12.79 0.07 6.96
C LEU A 282 -12.32 -0.88 5.84
N HIS A 283 -11.23 -0.55 5.12
CA HIS A 283 -10.69 -1.44 4.08
C HIS A 283 -10.25 -2.79 4.66
N ASP A 284 -9.59 -2.77 5.81
CA ASP A 284 -9.19 -3.98 6.53
C ASP A 284 -10.40 -4.73 7.13
N SER A 285 -11.45 -4.03 7.54
CA SER A 285 -12.72 -4.64 7.94
C SER A 285 -13.35 -5.43 6.79
N LEU A 286 -13.30 -4.89 5.56
CA LEU A 286 -13.77 -5.59 4.36
C LEU A 286 -12.88 -6.79 4.02
N LYS A 287 -11.56 -6.67 4.18
CA LYS A 287 -10.64 -7.80 4.06
C LYS A 287 -11.02 -8.91 5.05
N TRP A 288 -11.25 -8.54 6.31
CA TRP A 288 -11.63 -9.49 7.35
C TRP A 288 -12.96 -10.19 7.05
N LEU A 289 -13.98 -9.46 6.57
CA LEU A 289 -15.24 -10.06 6.13
C LEU A 289 -15.06 -11.06 4.98
N LYS A 290 -14.15 -10.77 4.04
CA LYS A 290 -13.92 -11.59 2.85
C LYS A 290 -13.06 -12.83 3.09
N TRP A 291 -12.04 -12.71 3.94
CA TRP A 291 -11.00 -13.73 4.07
C TRP A 291 -10.88 -14.32 5.48
N GLY A 292 -11.60 -13.78 6.45
CA GLY A 292 -11.60 -14.25 7.84
C GLY A 292 -10.43 -13.73 8.68
N TYR A 293 -9.55 -12.89 8.12
CA TYR A 293 -8.43 -12.29 8.85
C TYR A 293 -8.12 -10.87 8.36
N GLY A 294 -7.57 -10.04 9.25
CA GLY A 294 -7.19 -8.65 8.95
C GLY A 294 -5.67 -8.46 8.89
N LYS A 295 -5.27 -7.22 8.62
CA LYS A 295 -3.90 -6.76 8.40
C LYS A 295 -2.96 -7.00 9.58
N VAL A 296 -3.49 -7.00 10.81
CA VAL A 296 -2.69 -7.37 11.98
C VAL A 296 -2.03 -8.75 11.82
N VAL A 297 -2.68 -9.69 11.14
CA VAL A 297 -2.07 -11.00 10.85
C VAL A 297 -0.92 -10.87 9.86
N ASP A 298 -1.02 -10.02 8.83
CA ASP A 298 0.08 -9.78 7.89
C ASP A 298 1.31 -9.23 8.63
N HIS A 299 1.10 -8.22 9.46
CA HIS A 299 2.18 -7.61 10.25
C HIS A 299 2.72 -8.59 11.29
N ALA A 300 1.88 -9.34 11.99
CA ALA A 300 2.33 -10.36 12.93
C ALA A 300 3.16 -11.45 12.24
N CYS A 301 2.75 -11.92 11.05
CA CYS A 301 3.51 -12.88 10.27
C CYS A 301 4.87 -12.33 9.84
N ARG A 302 4.92 -11.06 9.40
CA ARG A 302 6.17 -10.37 9.05
C ARG A 302 7.12 -10.32 10.25
N GLU A 303 6.64 -9.91 11.42
CA GLU A 303 7.49 -9.79 12.61
C GLU A 303 7.89 -11.14 13.22
N ILE A 304 7.09 -12.20 13.07
CA ILE A 304 7.55 -13.58 13.37
C ILE A 304 8.73 -13.95 12.48
N ARG A 305 8.61 -13.72 11.16
CA ARG A 305 9.66 -14.07 10.17
C ARG A 305 10.94 -13.25 10.36
N LEU A 306 10.81 -11.99 10.81
CA LEU A 306 11.92 -11.14 11.22
C LEU A 306 12.42 -11.44 12.65
N LYS A 307 11.88 -12.47 13.31
CA LYS A 307 12.31 -12.95 14.64
C LYS A 307 12.12 -11.91 15.75
N ARG A 308 11.11 -11.03 15.63
CA ARG A 308 10.74 -10.04 16.66
C ARG A 308 9.56 -10.44 17.54
N LEU A 309 8.75 -11.38 17.05
CA LEU A 309 7.62 -11.95 17.76
C LEU A 309 7.75 -13.46 17.82
N THR A 310 7.44 -14.03 18.97
CA THR A 310 7.06 -15.45 19.01
C THR A 310 5.67 -15.64 18.40
N ARG A 311 5.29 -16.88 18.10
CA ARG A 311 3.94 -17.20 17.62
C ARG A 311 2.87 -16.79 18.64
N GLU A 312 3.14 -17.00 19.93
CA GLU A 312 2.22 -16.73 21.04
C GLU A 312 2.00 -15.22 21.22
N GLU A 313 3.08 -14.44 21.21
CA GLU A 313 3.02 -12.98 21.28
C GLU A 313 2.21 -12.43 20.09
N ALA A 314 2.46 -12.96 18.90
CA ALA A 314 1.74 -12.60 17.69
C ALA A 314 0.23 -12.94 17.77
N ILE A 315 -0.14 -14.10 18.32
CA ILE A 315 -1.55 -14.48 18.54
C ILE A 315 -2.21 -13.48 19.50
N GLY A 316 -1.55 -13.15 20.62
CA GLY A 316 -2.07 -12.17 21.58
C GLY A 316 -2.32 -10.81 20.95
N LEU A 317 -1.40 -10.33 20.11
CA LEU A 317 -1.57 -9.08 19.35
C LEU A 317 -2.73 -9.17 18.35
N VAL A 318 -2.84 -10.25 17.58
CA VAL A 318 -3.95 -10.42 16.64
C VAL A 318 -5.29 -10.40 17.39
N GLN A 319 -5.41 -11.13 18.51
CA GLN A 319 -6.63 -11.16 19.31
C GLN A 319 -6.96 -9.80 19.95
N ALA A 320 -5.95 -8.97 20.25
CA ALA A 320 -6.18 -7.62 20.77
C ALA A 320 -6.76 -6.68 19.70
N PHE A 321 -6.22 -6.71 18.48
CA PHE A 321 -6.60 -5.80 17.39
C PHE A 321 -7.76 -6.31 16.50
N ALA A 322 -8.10 -7.60 16.59
CA ALA A 322 -9.22 -8.16 15.86
C ALA A 322 -10.58 -7.86 16.51
N ARG A 323 -10.58 -7.37 17.76
CA ARG A 323 -11.78 -6.91 18.48
C ARG A 323 -12.35 -5.69 17.75
N ASN A 324 -13.68 -5.65 17.58
CA ASN A 324 -14.43 -4.57 16.91
C ASN A 324 -13.98 -4.34 15.46
N PRO A 325 -14.42 -5.19 14.51
CA PRO A 325 -14.02 -5.08 13.11
C PRO A 325 -14.42 -3.77 12.45
N PHE A 326 -15.48 -3.10 12.91
CA PHE A 326 -15.98 -1.86 12.32
C PHE A 326 -15.93 -0.72 13.32
N ASN A 327 -15.16 0.33 12.98
CA ASN A 327 -15.26 1.62 13.64
C ASN A 327 -16.49 2.37 13.13
N GLU A 328 -17.45 2.67 14.00
CA GLU A 328 -18.65 3.39 13.57
C GLU A 328 -18.33 4.84 13.15
N ALA A 329 -17.32 5.49 13.72
CA ALA A 329 -16.93 6.85 13.32
C ALA A 329 -16.29 6.87 11.92
N ASN A 330 -15.32 5.97 11.65
CA ASN A 330 -14.71 5.91 10.31
C ASN A 330 -15.69 5.39 9.25
N LEU A 331 -16.58 4.45 9.60
CA LEU A 331 -17.65 4.02 8.71
C LEU A 331 -18.56 5.20 8.36
N ARG A 332 -18.99 5.99 9.36
CA ARG A 332 -19.83 7.18 9.13
C ARG A 332 -19.17 8.18 8.19
N ILE A 333 -17.89 8.51 8.40
CA ILE A 333 -17.13 9.41 7.52
C ILE A 333 -17.13 8.88 6.07
N PHE A 334 -16.91 7.58 5.89
CA PHE A 334 -16.94 6.97 4.56
C PHE A 334 -18.33 7.04 3.91
N LEU A 335 -19.39 6.71 4.67
CA LEU A 335 -20.78 6.71 4.20
C LEU A 335 -21.26 8.12 3.81
N GLU A 336 -20.91 9.12 4.62
CA GLU A 336 -21.15 10.54 4.30
C GLU A 336 -20.38 10.97 3.06
N TRP A 337 -19.09 10.61 2.96
CA TRP A 337 -18.28 10.91 1.79
C TRP A 337 -18.84 10.26 0.53
N ILE A 338 -19.13 8.97 0.54
CA ILE A 338 -19.63 8.27 -0.64
C ILE A 338 -21.09 8.60 -0.92
N GLY A 339 -21.87 9.14 0.04
CA GLY A 339 -23.30 9.40 -0.10
C GLY A 339 -24.08 8.10 -0.26
N MET A 340 -23.96 7.20 0.71
CA MET A 340 -24.63 5.89 0.78
C MET A 340 -25.06 5.64 2.22
N ASP A 341 -26.27 5.10 2.41
CA ASP A 341 -26.70 4.68 3.74
C ASP A 341 -26.06 3.35 4.17
N ARG A 342 -26.16 3.07 5.47
CA ARG A 342 -25.55 1.89 6.09
C ARG A 342 -26.14 0.57 5.56
N ALA A 343 -27.45 0.52 5.30
CA ALA A 343 -28.11 -0.70 4.86
C ALA A 343 -27.67 -1.06 3.42
N ALA A 344 -27.63 -0.07 2.53
CA ALA A 344 -27.10 -0.21 1.18
C ALA A 344 -25.65 -0.69 1.19
N PHE A 345 -24.78 -0.07 2.01
CA PHE A 345 -23.39 -0.50 2.15
C PHE A 345 -23.28 -1.97 2.57
N PHE A 346 -23.99 -2.37 3.62
CA PHE A 346 -23.93 -3.75 4.10
C PHE A 346 -24.53 -4.76 3.09
N SER A 347 -25.52 -4.34 2.30
CA SER A 347 -26.07 -5.16 1.22
C SER A 347 -25.05 -5.48 0.13
N PHE A 348 -24.10 -4.59 -0.13
CA PHE A 348 -23.02 -4.81 -1.10
C PHE A 348 -21.94 -5.72 -0.51
N VAL A 349 -21.41 -5.37 0.66
CA VAL A 349 -20.25 -6.08 1.22
C VAL A 349 -20.58 -7.50 1.68
N ASN A 350 -21.82 -7.76 2.12
CA ASN A 350 -22.24 -9.08 2.56
C ASN A 350 -22.31 -10.11 1.42
N LYS A 351 -22.42 -9.68 0.15
CA LYS A 351 -22.32 -10.57 -1.02
C LYS A 351 -20.96 -11.28 -1.09
N PHE A 352 -19.92 -10.65 -0.55
CA PHE A 352 -18.53 -11.14 -0.59
C PHE A 352 -18.07 -11.70 0.75
N ARG A 353 -18.97 -11.82 1.74
CA ARG A 353 -18.62 -12.33 3.05
C ARG A 353 -18.26 -13.81 2.95
N HIS A 354 -17.16 -14.20 3.59
CA HIS A 354 -16.79 -15.59 3.74
C HIS A 354 -17.89 -16.38 4.46
N SER A 355 -18.26 -17.56 3.93
CA SER A 355 -19.39 -18.36 4.42
C SER A 355 -19.16 -18.97 5.80
N ALA A 356 -17.91 -19.27 6.17
CA ALA A 356 -17.56 -19.64 7.54
C ALA A 356 -17.40 -18.38 8.39
N ALA A 357 -17.97 -18.38 9.61
CA ALA A 357 -17.69 -17.35 10.61
C ALA A 357 -16.17 -17.13 10.69
N PRO A 358 -15.67 -15.88 10.74
CA PRO A 358 -14.24 -15.61 10.80
C PRO A 358 -13.59 -16.36 11.95
N ASP A 359 -12.95 -17.49 11.62
CA ASP A 359 -12.36 -18.39 12.60
C ASP A 359 -11.04 -17.77 13.05
N GLN A 360 -11.12 -17.00 14.13
CA GLN A 360 -9.96 -16.47 14.84
C GLN A 360 -9.38 -17.48 15.83
N SER A 361 -9.91 -18.72 15.89
CA SER A 361 -9.24 -19.76 16.63
C SER A 361 -7.93 -20.09 15.92
N PHE A 362 -6.85 -20.03 16.69
CA PHE A 362 -5.55 -20.55 16.29
C PHE A 362 -5.39 -22.01 16.73
N ASP A 363 -6.50 -22.62 17.15
CA ASP A 363 -6.61 -23.98 17.63
C ASP A 363 -6.54 -24.96 16.45
N GLY A 364 -6.16 -26.21 16.72
CA GLY A 364 -6.09 -27.25 15.69
C GLY A 364 -4.89 -27.16 14.74
N VAL A 365 -3.98 -26.21 14.94
CA VAL A 365 -2.64 -26.26 14.35
C VAL A 365 -1.86 -27.33 15.11
N GLY A 366 -1.61 -28.49 14.48
CA GLY A 366 -0.82 -29.58 15.09
C GLY A 366 0.57 -29.13 15.56
N ASN A 367 1.36 -30.02 16.15
CA ASN A 367 2.63 -29.67 16.82
C ASN A 367 3.45 -28.58 16.08
N VAL A 368 3.57 -27.41 16.71
CA VAL A 368 4.25 -26.22 16.16
C VAL A 368 5.70 -26.10 16.59
N ASP A 369 6.16 -26.89 17.56
CA ASP A 369 7.44 -26.66 18.24
C ASP A 369 8.63 -26.80 17.29
N SER A 370 8.59 -27.76 16.38
CA SER A 370 9.62 -27.94 15.34
C SER A 370 9.65 -26.82 14.30
N ALA A 371 8.58 -26.02 14.19
CA ALA A 371 8.46 -24.95 13.22
C ALA A 371 8.76 -23.56 13.81
N ARG A 372 8.99 -23.45 15.12
CA ARG A 372 9.24 -22.17 15.81
C ARG A 372 10.52 -21.50 15.33
N LEU A 373 10.50 -20.18 15.30
CA LEU A 373 11.70 -19.36 15.13
C LEU A 373 12.12 -18.81 16.48
N GLU A 374 13.43 -18.81 16.74
CA GLU A 374 14.00 -18.16 17.91
C GLU A 374 13.86 -16.64 17.79
N LYS A 375 13.26 -16.01 18.81
CA LYS A 375 13.12 -14.56 18.90
C LYS A 375 14.50 -13.94 19.18
N LYS A 376 14.89 -12.94 18.37
CA LYS A 376 16.19 -12.27 18.43
C LYS A 376 16.13 -10.84 18.95
N GLU A 377 14.98 -10.18 18.83
CA GLU A 377 14.80 -8.81 19.29
C GLU A 377 13.33 -8.52 19.66
N ASN A 378 13.08 -7.37 20.27
CA ASN A 378 11.73 -6.98 20.68
C ASN A 378 10.97 -6.28 19.54
N CYS A 379 9.68 -6.55 19.45
CA CYS A 379 8.77 -5.92 18.51
C CYS A 379 8.06 -4.70 19.13
N HIS A 380 8.75 -3.56 19.20
CA HIS A 380 8.15 -2.30 19.65
C HIS A 380 8.18 -1.24 18.55
N PHE A 381 7.01 -0.69 18.23
CA PHE A 381 6.85 0.42 17.29
C PHE A 381 6.70 1.73 18.08
N VAL A 382 7.50 2.73 17.75
CA VAL A 382 7.52 4.01 18.46
C VAL A 382 6.39 4.92 17.97
N LEU A 383 5.90 5.79 18.85
CA LEU A 383 5.08 6.92 18.44
C LEU A 383 5.96 8.17 18.45
N THR A 384 5.89 8.94 17.37
CA THR A 384 6.59 10.21 17.28
C THR A 384 5.72 11.32 17.85
N SER A 385 6.35 12.36 18.40
CA SER A 385 5.64 13.62 18.61
C SER A 385 5.14 14.14 17.25
N LEU A 386 3.87 14.55 17.22
CA LEU A 386 3.33 15.22 16.04
C LEU A 386 3.94 16.62 15.97
N ARG A 387 4.33 17.06 14.78
CA ARG A 387 4.78 18.45 14.59
C ARG A 387 3.66 19.41 15.01
N GLU A 388 4.03 20.42 15.81
CA GLU A 388 3.10 21.38 16.41
C GLU A 388 2.26 22.17 15.38
N GLN A 389 1.26 22.91 15.86
CA GLN A 389 0.58 23.90 15.05
C GLN A 389 1.59 24.98 14.62
N VAL A 390 1.70 25.19 13.32
CA VAL A 390 2.68 26.10 12.72
C VAL A 390 2.31 27.54 13.09
N VAL A 391 3.25 28.28 13.68
CA VAL A 391 3.18 29.74 13.74
C VAL A 391 3.68 30.27 12.41
N GLU A 392 2.83 30.95 11.64
CA GLU A 392 3.18 31.48 10.32
C GLU A 392 4.11 32.69 10.47
N GLN A 393 5.42 32.44 10.41
CA GLN A 393 6.46 33.48 10.47
C GLN A 393 7.28 33.58 9.16
N GLY A 394 6.88 32.85 8.12
CA GLY A 394 7.56 32.81 6.82
C GLY A 394 6.80 31.98 5.77
N TYR A 395 7.37 31.91 4.56
CA TYR A 395 6.73 31.20 3.44
C TYR A 395 6.69 29.68 3.65
N THR A 396 5.51 29.09 3.42
CA THR A 396 5.31 27.63 3.40
C THR A 396 5.21 27.17 1.95
N LEU A 397 6.15 26.33 1.50
CA LEU A 397 6.26 25.90 0.08
C LEU A 397 5.01 25.15 -0.42
N LEU A 398 4.38 24.35 0.44
CA LEU A 398 3.04 23.79 0.20
C LEU A 398 2.30 23.66 1.53
N ALA A 399 1.19 24.38 1.65
CA ALA A 399 0.34 24.38 2.83
C ALA A 399 -0.29 22.99 3.11
N ARG A 400 -0.86 22.84 4.31
CA ARG A 400 -1.79 21.74 4.62
C ARG A 400 -2.92 21.81 3.60
N GLY A 401 -3.21 20.71 2.91
CA GLY A 401 -4.47 20.60 2.16
C GLY A 401 -5.63 20.76 3.13
N HIS A 402 -6.25 21.93 3.14
CA HIS A 402 -7.45 22.23 3.91
C HIS A 402 -8.65 21.86 3.05
N VAL A 403 -9.53 21.00 3.57
CA VAL A 403 -10.88 20.82 3.02
C VAL A 403 -11.79 21.59 3.96
N ASP A 404 -12.42 22.62 3.42
CA ASP A 404 -13.36 23.50 4.09
C ASP A 404 -14.55 22.69 4.63
N GLU A 405 -14.87 22.85 5.92
CA GLU A 405 -16.04 22.22 6.56
C GLU A 405 -17.34 22.99 6.28
N SER A 406 -17.31 24.09 5.50
CA SER A 406 -18.52 24.79 5.07
C SER A 406 -19.16 24.16 3.83
N LYS A 407 -19.73 22.97 3.99
CA LYS A 407 -20.79 22.47 3.07
C LYS A 407 -22.14 22.42 3.77
N GLU A 408 -22.64 23.61 4.12
CA GLU A 408 -24.06 23.83 4.38
C GLU A 408 -24.69 24.99 3.56
N SER A 409 -23.99 25.57 2.58
CA SER A 409 -24.52 26.75 1.86
C SER A 409 -24.37 26.77 0.33
N LEU A 410 -24.17 25.61 -0.31
CA LEU A 410 -24.34 25.48 -1.77
C LEU A 410 -25.58 24.66 -2.14
N GLN A 411 -26.70 25.00 -1.50
CA GLN A 411 -28.03 24.98 -2.09
C GLN A 411 -28.59 26.38 -1.91
N LEU A 412 -29.21 26.95 -2.97
CA LEU A 412 -29.81 28.31 -3.07
C LEU A 412 -28.95 29.40 -3.75
N ALA A 413 -28.69 29.25 -5.05
CA ALA A 413 -28.47 30.39 -5.94
C ALA A 413 -28.88 30.07 -7.40
N GLY A 414 -29.99 29.35 -7.56
CA GLY A 414 -30.48 28.93 -8.88
C GLY A 414 -32.00 28.91 -8.96
N LYS A 415 -32.67 29.90 -8.35
CA LYS A 415 -34.07 30.26 -8.61
C LYS A 415 -34.32 31.68 -8.07
N ALA A 416 -34.30 32.67 -8.96
CA ALA A 416 -35.19 33.84 -9.00
C ALA A 416 -34.53 35.01 -9.74
N ARG A 417 -35.32 35.65 -10.62
CA ARG A 417 -35.06 36.83 -11.48
C ARG A 417 -34.40 36.46 -12.81
N SER A 418 -35.07 36.53 -13.96
CA SER A 418 -36.37 37.09 -14.37
C SER A 418 -36.89 36.31 -15.57
#